data_AF-A0A922IM25-F1
#
_entry.id   AF-A0A922IM25-F1
#
_cell.length_a   1.000
_cell.length_b   1.000
_cell.length_c   1.000
_cell.angle_alpha   90.00
_cell.angle_beta   90.00
_cell.angle_gamma   90.00
#
_symmetry.space_group_name_H-M   'P 1'
#
loop_
_entity.id
_entity.type
_entity.pdbx_description
1 polymer ?
#
loop_
_entity_poly.entity_id
_entity_poly.type
_entity_poly.pdbx_seq_one_letter_code
_entity_poly.pdbx_strand_id
1 'polypeptide(L)'
;MPRFTTYCSTTNGQNLFGNKKRLDKLLSFLPVELKDLRERLLDEWSTDTQENKEEVSTKRWNTLRKFLKENGRANVLKEIVLNFTYPRLDVNVSTGLNHLLKSPFCVHPKTGYICIPFNPQEVDKLDPFNVPTLNELVEQLSSVTNNDHDCGNNDENISSNDRHLLSFKNTSLRSSIEYFETFIKHVLKAENSCFNVNQAEGNSDSFKSIPVF
;
A
#
# COMPACT_ATOMS: atom_id res chain seq x y z
N MET A 1 -4.41 17.95 -4.27
CA MET A 1 -4.93 16.70 -4.86
C MET A 1 -4.03 16.17 -6.00
N PRO A 2 -2.69 16.03 -5.84
CA PRO A 2 -1.83 15.64 -6.98
C PRO A 2 -2.06 14.19 -7.43
N ARG A 3 -2.19 13.26 -6.47
CA ARG A 3 -2.38 11.83 -6.76
C ARG A 3 -3.71 11.50 -7.46
N PHE A 4 -4.76 12.29 -7.20
CA PHE A 4 -6.07 12.03 -7.83
C PHE A 4 -6.07 12.31 -9.34
N THR A 5 -5.30 13.30 -9.80
CA THR A 5 -5.15 13.55 -11.23
C THR A 5 -4.48 12.36 -11.93
N THR A 6 -3.43 11.80 -11.33
CA THR A 6 -2.80 10.56 -11.81
C THR A 6 -3.76 9.38 -11.75
N TYR A 7 -4.58 9.28 -10.70
CA TYR A 7 -5.63 8.26 -10.58
C TYR A 7 -6.68 8.33 -11.68
N CYS A 8 -7.01 9.54 -12.17
CA CYS A 8 -7.90 9.71 -13.32
C CYS A 8 -7.25 9.34 -14.65
N SER A 9 -5.92 9.27 -14.74
CA SER A 9 -5.21 9.07 -16.00
C SER A 9 -5.55 7.76 -16.70
N THR A 10 -5.36 7.77 -18.01
CA THR A 10 -5.62 6.69 -18.96
C THR A 10 -4.49 5.66 -18.99
N THR A 11 -3.25 6.08 -18.74
CA THR A 11 -2.03 5.26 -18.83
C THR A 11 -1.67 4.59 -17.50
N ASN A 12 -1.65 5.36 -16.42
CA ASN A 12 -1.17 4.91 -15.09
C ASN A 12 -2.29 4.91 -14.03
N GLY A 13 -3.54 5.13 -14.44
CA GLY A 13 -4.67 5.32 -13.55
C GLY A 13 -5.85 4.42 -13.88
N GLN A 14 -7.03 4.80 -13.39
CA GLN A 14 -8.27 4.05 -13.53
C GLN A 14 -9.13 4.52 -14.70
N ASN A 15 -8.63 5.45 -15.53
CA ASN A 15 -9.37 5.98 -16.68
C ASN A 15 -10.85 6.32 -16.35
N LEU A 16 -11.07 7.09 -15.28
CA LEU A 16 -12.42 7.28 -14.70
C LEU A 16 -13.43 7.89 -15.67
N PHE A 17 -12.96 8.64 -16.66
CA PHE A 17 -13.81 9.31 -17.65
C PHE A 17 -13.85 8.61 -19.01
N GLY A 18 -13.06 7.55 -19.23
CA GLY A 18 -13.05 6.80 -20.49
C GLY A 18 -14.00 5.61 -20.53
N ASN A 19 -14.58 5.23 -19.39
CA ASN A 19 -15.58 4.16 -19.32
C ASN A 19 -16.93 4.74 -18.89
N LYS A 20 -17.99 4.49 -19.67
CA LYS A 20 -19.34 4.99 -19.39
C LYS A 20 -19.83 4.68 -17.97
N LYS A 21 -19.66 3.44 -17.48
CA LYS A 21 -20.08 3.07 -16.11
C LYS A 21 -19.31 3.82 -15.03
N ARG A 22 -18.01 4.04 -15.23
CA ARG A 22 -17.16 4.80 -14.29
C ARG A 22 -17.52 6.29 -14.30
N LEU A 23 -17.75 6.83 -15.50
CA LEU A 23 -18.21 8.20 -15.70
C LEU A 23 -19.56 8.44 -15.02
N ASP A 24 -20.55 7.57 -15.27
CA ASP A 24 -21.87 7.62 -14.65
C ASP A 24 -21.75 7.61 -13.12
N LYS A 25 -20.91 6.72 -12.58
CA LYS A 25 -20.66 6.65 -11.13
C LYS A 25 -20.01 7.93 -10.60
N LEU A 26 -19.02 8.49 -11.30
CA LEU A 26 -18.35 9.72 -10.89
C LEU A 26 -19.33 10.91 -10.89
N LEU A 27 -20.14 11.05 -11.94
CA LEU A 27 -21.11 12.12 -12.06
C LEU A 27 -22.31 11.95 -11.10
N SER A 28 -22.56 10.73 -10.60
CA SER A 28 -23.59 10.49 -9.57
C SER A 28 -23.32 11.21 -8.24
N PHE A 29 -22.07 11.62 -7.99
CA PHE A 29 -21.69 12.42 -6.82
C PHE A 29 -21.95 13.92 -7.00
N LEU A 30 -22.39 14.37 -8.17
CA LEU A 30 -22.79 15.77 -8.35
C LEU A 30 -24.13 16.02 -7.65
N PRO A 31 -24.31 17.17 -6.98
CA PRO A 31 -25.57 17.57 -6.36
C PRO A 31 -26.74 17.58 -7.36
N VAL A 32 -27.96 17.40 -6.85
CA VAL A 32 -29.18 17.30 -7.67
C VAL A 32 -29.42 18.57 -8.49
N GLU A 33 -29.03 19.75 -7.98
CA GLU A 33 -29.14 21.01 -8.73
C GLU A 33 -28.23 21.10 -9.96
N LEU A 34 -27.26 20.19 -10.09
CA LEU A 34 -26.38 20.09 -11.28
C LEU A 34 -26.82 18.97 -12.22
N LYS A 35 -28.10 18.55 -12.18
CA LYS A 35 -28.63 17.50 -13.06
C LYS A 35 -28.39 17.81 -14.54
N ASP A 36 -28.68 19.03 -14.98
CA ASP A 36 -28.52 19.42 -16.39
C ASP A 36 -27.04 19.38 -16.82
N LEU A 37 -26.14 19.80 -15.92
CA LEU A 37 -24.70 19.67 -16.13
C LEU A 37 -24.31 18.20 -16.25
N ARG A 38 -24.79 17.34 -15.35
CA ARG A 38 -24.51 15.91 -15.38
C ARG A 38 -24.95 15.29 -16.71
N GLU A 39 -26.16 15.57 -17.17
CA GLU A 39 -26.69 15.01 -18.41
C GLU A 39 -25.89 15.49 -19.63
N ARG A 40 -25.56 16.79 -19.68
CA ARG A 40 -24.71 17.35 -20.72
C ARG A 40 -23.31 16.72 -20.72
N LEU A 41 -22.66 16.60 -19.56
CA LEU A 41 -21.33 16.00 -19.46
C LEU A 41 -21.36 14.51 -19.83
N LEU A 42 -22.44 13.80 -19.48
CA LEU A 42 -22.60 12.39 -19.81
C LEU A 42 -22.75 12.22 -21.33
N ASP A 43 -23.52 13.06 -22.01
CA ASP A 43 -23.64 13.03 -23.47
C ASP A 43 -22.32 13.43 -24.17
N GLU A 44 -21.75 14.57 -23.78
CA GLU A 44 -20.51 15.12 -24.33
C GLU A 44 -19.33 14.16 -24.17
N TRP A 45 -19.21 13.53 -23.00
CA TRP A 45 -18.07 12.66 -22.70
C TRP A 45 -18.32 11.17 -22.98
N SER A 46 -19.57 10.77 -23.30
CA SER A 46 -19.89 9.41 -23.79
C SER A 46 -19.60 9.22 -25.27
N THR A 47 -19.56 10.30 -26.06
CA THR A 47 -19.10 10.21 -27.45
C THR A 47 -17.59 9.96 -27.43
N ASP A 48 -17.22 8.70 -27.68
CA ASP A 48 -15.85 8.24 -27.65
C ASP A 48 -15.10 8.91 -28.81
N THR A 49 -14.48 10.05 -28.53
CA THR A 49 -13.53 10.64 -29.47
C THR A 49 -12.33 9.71 -29.45
N GLN A 50 -12.27 8.82 -30.44
CA GLN A 50 -11.08 8.14 -30.94
C GLN A 50 -10.02 9.16 -31.42
N GLU A 51 -9.77 10.22 -30.65
CA GLU A 51 -8.55 10.99 -30.79
C GLU A 51 -7.50 10.27 -29.95
N ASN A 52 -6.49 9.73 -30.63
CA ASN A 52 -5.24 9.19 -30.11
C ASN A 52 -4.48 10.17 -29.18
N LYS A 53 -5.09 10.64 -28.09
CA LYS A 53 -4.49 11.52 -27.09
C LYS A 53 -4.60 10.83 -25.75
N GLU A 54 -3.46 10.34 -25.28
CA GLU A 54 -3.24 9.54 -24.07
C GLU A 54 -3.74 10.14 -22.74
N GLU A 55 -4.45 11.29 -22.72
CA GLU A 55 -4.82 12.01 -21.48
C GLU A 55 -6.22 12.66 -21.49
N VAL A 56 -7.20 12.10 -22.22
CA VAL A 56 -8.57 12.64 -22.24
C VAL A 56 -9.18 12.70 -20.82
N SER A 57 -8.98 11.66 -20.01
CA SER A 57 -9.54 11.61 -18.65
C SER A 57 -8.95 12.66 -17.71
N THR A 58 -7.66 12.96 -17.84
CA THR A 58 -7.00 14.04 -17.08
C THR A 58 -7.57 15.40 -17.44
N LYS A 59 -7.83 15.65 -18.73
CA LYS A 59 -8.44 16.89 -19.21
C LYS A 59 -9.87 17.05 -18.68
N ARG A 60 -10.70 16.01 -18.82
CA ARG A 60 -12.09 16.00 -18.30
C ARG A 60 -12.13 16.25 -16.79
N TRP A 61 -11.24 15.63 -16.03
CA TRP A 61 -11.08 15.91 -14.60
C TRP A 61 -10.72 17.37 -14.32
N ASN A 62 -9.76 17.95 -15.04
CA ASN A 62 -9.35 19.33 -14.85
C ASN A 62 -10.49 20.32 -15.20
N THR A 63 -11.27 20.04 -16.25
CA THR A 63 -12.46 20.81 -16.62
C THR A 63 -13.50 20.79 -15.50
N LEU A 64 -13.87 19.60 -15.00
CA LEU A 64 -14.83 19.46 -13.90
C LEU A 64 -14.33 20.16 -12.63
N ARG A 65 -13.04 19.98 -12.30
CA ARG A 65 -12.39 20.59 -11.14
C ARG A 65 -12.41 22.11 -11.22
N LYS A 66 -12.14 22.69 -12.39
CA LYS A 66 -12.19 24.15 -12.61
C LYS A 66 -13.61 24.67 -12.41
N PHE A 67 -14.58 24.05 -13.08
CA PHE A 67 -16.00 24.40 -12.95
C PHE A 67 -16.47 24.38 -11.48
N LEU A 68 -16.22 23.29 -10.75
CA LEU A 68 -16.66 23.15 -9.36
C LEU A 68 -16.01 24.20 -8.44
N LYS A 69 -14.75 24.57 -8.69
CA LYS A 69 -14.06 25.61 -7.93
C LYS A 69 -14.62 27.00 -8.20
N GLU A 70 -14.83 27.35 -9.46
CA GLU A 70 -15.35 28.66 -9.88
C GLU A 70 -16.78 28.89 -9.37
N ASN A 71 -17.56 27.81 -9.24
CA ASN A 71 -18.92 27.85 -8.70
C ASN A 71 -18.98 27.69 -7.16
N GLY A 72 -17.85 27.79 -6.44
CA GLY A 72 -17.82 27.70 -4.98
C GLY A 72 -18.13 26.32 -4.40
N ARG A 73 -18.14 25.26 -5.21
CA ARG A 73 -18.49 23.87 -4.83
C ARG A 73 -17.27 23.00 -4.56
N ALA A 74 -16.31 23.53 -3.80
CA ALA A 74 -15.08 22.80 -3.45
C ALA A 74 -15.33 21.58 -2.56
N ASN A 75 -16.45 21.53 -1.84
CA ASN A 75 -16.89 20.37 -1.05
C ASN A 75 -17.19 19.16 -1.93
N VAL A 76 -17.93 19.34 -3.03
CA VAL A 76 -18.25 18.27 -3.99
C VAL A 76 -16.97 17.66 -4.57
N LEU A 77 -15.99 18.50 -4.88
CA LEU A 77 -14.67 18.04 -5.33
C LEU A 77 -13.99 17.13 -4.29
N LYS A 78 -14.02 17.52 -3.01
CA LYS A 78 -13.43 16.72 -1.92
C LYS A 78 -14.19 15.41 -1.74
N GLU A 79 -15.52 15.45 -1.79
CA GLU A 79 -16.38 14.26 -1.68
C GLU A 79 -16.08 13.25 -2.79
N ILE A 80 -15.92 13.69 -4.04
CA ILE A 80 -15.53 12.81 -5.15
C ILE A 80 -14.17 12.17 -4.84
N VAL A 81 -13.15 12.97 -4.48
CA VAL A 81 -11.82 12.42 -4.19
C VAL A 81 -11.88 11.39 -3.05
N LEU A 82 -12.51 11.74 -1.93
CA LEU A 82 -12.65 10.83 -0.78
C LEU A 82 -13.38 9.54 -1.16
N ASN A 83 -14.43 9.61 -1.97
CA ASN A 83 -15.16 8.41 -2.36
C ASN A 83 -14.35 7.42 -3.20
N PHE A 84 -13.40 7.92 -3.98
CA PHE A 84 -12.60 7.09 -4.87
C PHE A 84 -11.24 6.68 -4.27
N THR A 85 -10.65 7.48 -3.39
CA THR A 85 -9.28 7.22 -2.89
C THR A 85 -9.17 7.00 -1.40
N TYR A 86 -10.20 7.30 -0.61
CA TYR A 86 -10.12 7.07 0.83
C TYR A 86 -10.20 5.56 1.13
N PRO A 87 -9.34 5.03 2.03
CA PRO A 87 -9.34 3.61 2.36
C PRO A 87 -10.69 3.17 2.93
N ARG A 88 -11.18 2.01 2.48
CA ARG A 88 -12.36 1.36 3.06
C ARG A 88 -11.88 0.43 4.17
N LEU A 89 -12.10 0.83 5.41
CA LEU A 89 -11.70 0.05 6.58
C LEU A 89 -12.73 -1.03 6.88
N ASP A 90 -12.28 -2.26 7.10
CA ASP A 90 -13.13 -3.31 7.64
C ASP A 90 -13.25 -3.13 9.16
N VAL A 91 -14.37 -2.58 9.61
CA VAL A 91 -14.58 -2.23 11.02
C VAL A 91 -14.51 -3.43 11.96
N ASN A 92 -14.85 -4.62 11.47
CA ASN A 92 -14.91 -5.83 12.31
C ASN A 92 -13.52 -6.30 12.72
N VAL A 93 -12.48 -5.96 11.96
CA VAL A 93 -11.10 -6.35 12.26
C VAL A 93 -10.46 -5.50 13.35
N SER A 94 -11.03 -4.33 13.66
CA SER A 94 -10.45 -3.35 14.61
C SER A 94 -11.27 -3.16 15.89
N THR A 95 -12.54 -3.58 15.91
CA THR A 95 -13.45 -3.34 17.06
C THR A 95 -13.48 -4.48 18.07
N GLY A 96 -13.31 -5.72 17.63
CA GLY A 96 -13.31 -6.89 18.51
C GLY A 96 -11.91 -7.24 19.03
N LEU A 97 -11.78 -7.42 20.35
CA LEU A 97 -10.50 -7.83 20.98
C LEU A 97 -10.07 -9.25 20.60
N ASN A 98 -11.03 -10.12 20.24
CA ASN A 98 -10.79 -11.53 19.93
C ASN A 98 -10.69 -11.81 18.42
N HIS A 99 -10.51 -10.77 17.60
CA HIS A 99 -10.42 -10.94 16.16
C HIS A 99 -9.09 -11.60 15.78
N LEU A 100 -9.16 -12.70 15.03
CA LEU A 100 -7.98 -13.43 14.57
C LEU A 100 -7.46 -12.81 13.27
N LEU A 101 -6.23 -12.31 13.31
CA LEU A 101 -5.51 -11.77 12.16
C LEU A 101 -4.46 -12.77 11.66
N LYS A 102 -4.11 -12.59 10.39
CA LYS A 102 -3.07 -13.38 9.74
C LYS A 102 -1.70 -13.06 10.35
N SER A 103 -0.94 -14.09 10.74
CA SER A 103 0.43 -13.91 11.22
C SER A 103 1.33 -13.31 10.13
N PRO A 104 2.30 -12.43 10.46
CA PRO A 104 3.40 -12.12 9.57
C PRO A 104 4.12 -13.40 9.09
N PHE A 105 4.70 -13.34 7.89
CA PHE A 105 5.47 -14.40 7.23
C PHE A 105 4.72 -15.69 6.89
N CYS A 106 3.41 -15.77 7.11
CA CYS A 106 2.65 -16.92 6.65
C CYS A 106 2.54 -16.95 5.11
N VAL A 107 2.37 -18.15 4.56
CA VAL A 107 2.14 -18.37 3.14
C VAL A 107 0.66 -18.12 2.83
N HIS A 108 0.35 -17.36 1.79
CA HIS A 108 -1.02 -17.24 1.30
C HIS A 108 -1.40 -18.48 0.48
N PRO A 109 -2.41 -19.27 0.90
CA PRO A 109 -2.62 -20.63 0.38
C PRO A 109 -2.94 -20.68 -1.13
N LYS A 110 -3.59 -19.63 -1.66
CA LYS A 110 -3.98 -19.58 -3.08
C LYS A 110 -2.87 -19.05 -3.99
N THR A 111 -2.03 -18.16 -3.49
CA THR A 111 -1.05 -17.43 -4.33
C THR A 111 0.38 -17.87 -4.08
N GLY A 112 0.66 -18.58 -2.98
CA GLY A 112 2.01 -18.97 -2.59
C GLY A 112 2.89 -17.82 -2.07
N TYR A 113 2.43 -16.56 -2.17
CA TYR A 113 3.16 -15.39 -1.66
C TYR A 113 3.33 -15.43 -0.15
N ILE A 114 4.51 -15.01 0.30
CA ILE A 114 4.81 -14.81 1.72
C ILE A 114 4.26 -13.45 2.18
N CYS A 115 3.54 -13.42 3.31
CA CYS A 115 3.05 -12.16 3.90
C CYS A 115 4.17 -11.40 4.61
N ILE A 116 4.94 -10.62 3.86
CA ILE A 116 6.07 -9.86 4.37
C ILE A 116 5.66 -8.51 4.99
N PRO A 117 6.34 -8.07 6.06
CA PRO A 117 6.27 -6.67 6.50
C PRO A 117 6.96 -5.76 5.49
N PHE A 118 6.50 -4.51 5.41
CA PHE A 118 7.03 -3.51 4.48
C PHE A 118 7.25 -2.17 5.18
N ASN A 119 8.14 -1.35 4.63
CA ASN A 119 8.39 0.00 5.11
C ASN A 119 7.33 0.98 4.60
N PRO A 120 6.51 1.60 5.46
CA PRO A 120 5.49 2.56 5.02
C PRO A 120 6.08 3.79 4.32
N GLN A 121 7.33 4.16 4.62
CA GLN A 121 8.01 5.30 3.97
C GLN A 121 8.43 5.02 2.53
N GLU A 122 8.46 3.74 2.13
CA GLU A 122 8.83 3.30 0.79
C GLU A 122 7.68 2.60 0.07
N VAL A 123 6.44 2.84 0.51
CA VAL A 123 5.24 2.19 -0.02
C VAL A 123 5.06 2.41 -1.53
N ASP A 124 5.50 3.56 -2.06
CA ASP A 124 5.42 3.87 -3.50
C ASP A 124 6.36 2.97 -4.34
N LYS A 125 7.37 2.33 -3.72
CA LYS A 125 8.28 1.37 -4.38
C LYS A 125 7.83 -0.08 -4.23
N LEU A 126 6.85 -0.36 -3.36
CA LEU A 126 6.39 -1.70 -3.07
C LEU A 126 5.54 -2.22 -4.25
N ASP A 127 6.02 -3.26 -4.92
CA ASP A 127 5.25 -4.01 -5.90
C ASP A 127 4.65 -5.27 -5.27
N PRO A 128 3.31 -5.37 -5.10
CA PRO A 128 2.66 -6.54 -4.54
C PRO A 128 2.89 -7.84 -5.31
N PHE A 129 3.26 -7.77 -6.59
CA PHE A 129 3.50 -8.94 -7.44
C PHE A 129 4.95 -9.43 -7.40
N ASN A 130 5.86 -8.63 -6.86
CA ASN A 130 7.28 -8.95 -6.71
C ASN A 130 7.64 -9.40 -5.28
N VAL A 131 6.65 -9.83 -4.51
CA VAL A 131 6.83 -10.44 -3.19
C VAL A 131 7.27 -11.89 -3.39
N PRO A 132 8.22 -12.44 -2.60
CA PRO A 132 8.66 -13.82 -2.79
C PRO A 132 7.52 -14.83 -2.59
N THR A 133 7.54 -15.89 -3.41
CA THR A 133 6.70 -17.07 -3.22
C THR A 133 7.43 -18.17 -2.46
N LEU A 134 6.68 -19.09 -1.83
CA LEU A 134 7.27 -20.24 -1.14
C LEU A 134 8.17 -21.07 -2.07
N ASN A 135 7.73 -21.32 -3.30
CA ASN A 135 8.47 -22.14 -4.26
C ASN A 135 9.79 -21.48 -4.65
N GLU A 136 9.80 -20.17 -4.91
CA GLU A 136 11.03 -19.41 -5.18
C GLU A 136 12.02 -19.51 -4.02
N LEU A 137 11.54 -19.40 -2.77
CA LEU A 137 12.41 -19.51 -1.61
C LEU A 137 13.00 -20.92 -1.46
N VAL A 138 12.22 -21.97 -1.74
CA VAL A 138 12.70 -23.36 -1.73
C VAL A 138 13.77 -23.57 -2.80
N GLU A 139 13.55 -23.05 -4.01
CA GLU A 139 14.53 -23.11 -5.10
C GLU A 139 15.83 -22.38 -4.74
N GLN A 140 15.73 -21.16 -4.21
CA GLN A 140 16.87 -20.37 -3.74
C GLN A 140 17.67 -21.15 -2.68
N LEU A 141 17.02 -21.72 -1.67
CA LEU A 141 17.69 -22.51 -0.63
C LEU A 141 18.39 -23.75 -1.21
N SER A 142 17.73 -24.48 -2.11
CA SER A 142 18.32 -25.67 -2.73
C SER A 142 19.55 -25.35 -3.58
N SER A 143 19.53 -24.24 -4.31
CA SER A 143 20.68 -23.80 -5.12
C SER A 143 21.90 -23.45 -4.26
N VAL A 144 21.69 -22.86 -3.09
CA VAL A 144 22.77 -22.52 -2.15
C VAL A 144 23.42 -23.80 -1.60
N THR A 145 22.63 -24.78 -1.17
CA THR A 145 23.14 -26.06 -0.64
C THR A 145 23.93 -26.86 -1.67
N ASN A 146 23.56 -26.79 -2.96
CA ASN A 146 24.27 -27.49 -4.03
C ASN A 146 25.65 -26.86 -4.35
N ASN A 147 25.83 -25.56 -4.10
CA ASN A 147 27.10 -24.86 -4.33
C ASN A 147 28.10 -25.03 -3.16
N ASP A 148 27.61 -25.32 -1.95
CA ASP A 148 28.45 -25.56 -0.76
C ASP A 148 29.20 -26.91 -0.82
N HIS A 149 28.91 -27.76 -1.82
CA HIS A 149 29.72 -28.97 -2.08
C HIS A 149 31.01 -28.70 -2.88
N ASP A 150 31.24 -27.48 -3.37
CA ASP A 150 32.42 -27.12 -4.18
C ASP A 150 33.27 -25.98 -3.58
N CYS A 151 32.96 -25.49 -2.37
CA CYS A 151 33.81 -24.55 -1.64
C CYS A 151 34.05 -25.00 -0.19
N GLY A 152 35.18 -25.66 0.05
CA GLY A 152 35.67 -25.93 1.38
C GLY A 152 35.95 -24.64 2.15
N ASN A 153 35.11 -24.31 3.12
CA ASN A 153 35.41 -23.30 4.13
C ASN A 153 35.37 -23.91 5.53
N ASN A 154 36.55 -23.88 6.14
CA ASN A 154 36.91 -24.39 7.45
C ASN A 154 36.38 -23.48 8.58
N ASP A 155 35.08 -23.51 8.87
CA ASP A 155 34.55 -22.98 10.13
C ASP A 155 33.82 -24.08 10.89
N GLU A 156 34.61 -24.92 11.59
CA GLU A 156 34.15 -26.06 12.39
C GLU A 156 33.33 -25.69 13.65
N ASN A 157 33.00 -24.40 13.86
CA ASN A 157 32.35 -23.91 15.08
C ASN A 157 30.88 -23.50 14.93
N ILE A 158 30.26 -23.65 13.75
CA ILE A 158 28.82 -23.37 13.58
C ILE A 158 28.06 -24.69 13.54
N SER A 159 27.24 -24.93 14.56
CA SER A 159 26.32 -26.08 14.63
C SER A 159 25.48 -26.14 13.35
N SER A 160 25.19 -27.34 12.85
CA SER A 160 24.33 -27.55 11.68
C SER A 160 22.97 -26.85 11.80
N ASN A 161 22.45 -26.71 13.03
CA ASN A 161 21.24 -25.94 13.32
C ASN A 161 21.39 -24.43 13.08
N ASP A 162 22.54 -23.85 13.39
CA ASP A 162 22.81 -22.41 13.21
C ASP A 162 23.02 -22.07 11.72
N ARG A 163 23.59 -22.99 10.93
CA ARG A 163 23.66 -22.87 9.46
C ARG A 163 22.27 -22.84 8.83
N HIS A 164 21.38 -23.74 9.25
CA HIS A 164 19.99 -23.76 8.78
C HIS A 164 19.23 -22.49 9.20
N LEU A 165 19.44 -22.01 10.43
CA LEU A 165 18.82 -20.78 10.94
C LEU A 165 19.24 -19.53 10.14
N LEU A 166 20.44 -19.50 9.57
CA LEU A 166 20.95 -18.38 8.78
C LEU A 166 20.70 -18.51 7.27
N SER A 167 20.18 -19.64 6.81
CA SER A 167 20.03 -19.93 5.38
C SER A 167 19.09 -18.95 4.66
N PHE A 168 18.13 -18.35 5.38
CA PHE A 168 17.25 -17.31 4.82
C PHE A 168 18.01 -16.06 4.36
N LYS A 169 19.23 -15.80 4.88
CA LYS A 169 20.06 -14.66 4.47
C LYS A 169 20.51 -14.74 3.01
N ASN A 170 20.43 -15.93 2.41
CA ASN A 170 20.75 -16.15 1.00
C ASN A 170 19.50 -16.15 0.10
N THR A 171 18.36 -15.71 0.64
CA THR A 171 17.07 -15.67 -0.08
C THR A 171 16.54 -14.25 -0.22
N SER A 172 15.56 -14.06 -1.10
CA SER A 172 14.84 -12.79 -1.24
C SER A 172 14.03 -12.40 0.01
N LEU A 173 13.86 -13.30 0.99
CA LEU A 173 13.18 -13.02 2.25
C LEU A 173 14.03 -12.20 3.24
N ARG A 174 15.36 -12.13 3.04
CA ARG A 174 16.30 -11.49 3.95
C ARG A 174 15.90 -10.07 4.34
N SER A 175 15.62 -9.21 3.35
CA SER A 175 15.34 -7.79 3.57
C SER A 175 14.10 -7.59 4.44
N SER A 176 13.07 -8.40 4.24
CA SER A 176 11.84 -8.38 5.04
C SER A 176 12.08 -8.81 6.49
N ILE A 177 12.93 -9.83 6.71
CA ILE A 177 13.30 -10.28 8.07
C ILE A 177 14.13 -9.21 8.78
N GLU A 178 15.16 -8.66 8.14
CA GLU A 178 16.01 -7.60 8.72
C GLU A 178 15.19 -6.35 9.07
N TYR A 179 14.21 -5.99 8.23
CA TYR A 179 13.26 -4.92 8.53
C TYR A 179 12.42 -5.25 9.77
N PHE A 180 11.89 -6.46 9.87
CA PHE A 180 11.09 -6.89 11.01
C PHE A 180 11.89 -6.96 12.30
N GLU A 181 13.13 -7.46 12.27
CA GLU A 181 14.04 -7.44 13.42
C GLU A 181 14.28 -6.02 13.93
N THR A 182 14.43 -5.06 13.01
CA THR A 182 14.59 -3.64 13.35
C THR A 182 13.32 -3.09 14.02
N PHE A 183 12.14 -3.45 13.51
CA PHE A 183 10.87 -3.11 14.15
C PHE A 183 10.77 -3.68 15.57
N ILE A 184 11.09 -4.96 15.78
CA ILE A 184 11.07 -5.60 17.09
C ILE A 184 12.04 -4.91 18.06
N LYS A 185 13.26 -4.57 17.62
CA LYS A 185 14.22 -3.81 18.43
C LYS A 185 13.65 -2.47 18.91
N HIS A 186 12.91 -1.76 18.06
CA HIS A 186 12.24 -0.51 18.46
C HIS A 186 11.11 -0.73 19.46
N VAL A 187 10.29 -1.77 19.27
CA VAL A 187 9.22 -2.13 20.21
C VAL A 187 9.81 -2.45 21.59
N LEU A 188 10.83 -3.30 21.66
CA LEU A 188 11.50 -3.66 22.92
C LEU A 188 12.14 -2.45 23.60
N LYS A 189 12.75 -1.55 22.83
CA LYS A 189 13.30 -0.29 23.37
C LYS A 189 12.21 0.59 23.97
N ALA A 190 11.07 0.74 23.27
CA ALA A 190 9.94 1.53 23.74
C ALA A 190 9.31 0.93 25.01
N GLU A 191 9.15 -0.39 25.04
CA GLU A 191 8.66 -1.14 26.21
C GLU A 191 9.57 -0.93 27.42
N ASN A 192 10.89 -1.13 27.26
CA ASN A 192 11.86 -0.90 28.34
C ASN A 192 11.86 0.56 28.81
N SER A 193 11.68 1.53 27.90
CA SER A 193 11.57 2.94 28.30
C SER A 193 10.29 3.23 29.10
N CYS A 194 9.17 2.59 28.78
CA CYS A 194 7.91 2.73 29.52
C CYS A 194 8.02 2.16 30.95
N PHE A 195 8.68 1.01 31.10
CA PHE A 195 8.96 0.43 32.42
C PHE A 195 9.88 1.31 33.28
N ASN A 196 10.84 1.99 32.65
CA ASN A 196 11.73 2.92 33.36
C ASN A 196 11.05 4.26 33.71
N VAL A 197 10.09 4.73 32.90
CA VAL A 197 9.29 5.94 33.20
C VAL A 197 8.37 5.72 34.40
N ASN A 198 7.82 4.52 34.58
CA ASN A 198 7.03 4.19 35.78
C ASN A 198 7.87 4.10 37.08
N GLN A 199 9.21 4.13 36.98
CA GLN A 199 10.13 4.28 38.12
C GLN A 199 10.71 5.70 38.23
N ALA A 200 10.51 6.56 37.23
CA ALA A 200 11.09 7.89 37.14
C ALA A 200 10.00 8.89 36.71
N GLU A 201 9.00 9.13 37.55
CA GLU A 201 8.22 10.36 37.46
C GLU A 201 9.15 11.54 37.77
N GLY A 202 9.67 12.15 36.71
CA GLY A 202 10.55 13.31 36.84
C GLY A 202 11.34 13.67 35.58
N ASN A 203 10.80 13.53 34.38
CA ASN A 203 11.15 14.46 33.29
C ASN A 203 10.22 14.34 32.09
N SER A 204 9.67 15.49 31.70
CA SER A 204 8.83 15.69 30.53
C SER A 204 9.66 15.63 29.26
N ASP A 205 9.59 14.53 28.53
CA ASP A 205 9.96 14.52 27.10
C ASP A 205 8.73 14.16 26.27
N SER A 206 8.23 15.15 25.54
CA SER A 206 7.09 15.01 24.65
C SER A 206 7.45 14.07 23.48
N PHE A 207 6.77 12.94 23.37
CA PHE A 207 6.80 12.14 22.15
C PHE A 207 6.30 13.00 20.97
N LYS A 208 7.09 13.07 19.88
CA LYS A 208 6.64 13.69 18.64
C LYS A 208 5.45 12.92 18.11
N SER A 209 4.35 13.62 17.88
CA SER A 209 3.12 13.05 17.32
C SER A 209 3.40 12.38 15.99
N ILE A 210 2.95 11.14 15.86
CA ILE A 210 2.79 10.49 14.56
C ILE A 210 1.82 11.37 13.76
N PRO A 211 2.17 11.80 12.53
CA PRO A 211 1.26 12.62 11.73
C PRO A 211 -0.02 11.82 11.48
N VAL A 212 -1.13 12.34 11.99
CA VAL A 212 -2.47 11.91 11.59
C VAL A 212 -2.74 12.53 10.23
N PHE A 213 -3.17 11.70 9.28
CA PHE A 213 -3.49 12.10 7.90
C PHE A 213 -4.62 13.12 7.82
#